data_AF-A0A094B543-F1
#
_entry.id   AF-A0A094B543-F1
#
_cell.length_a   1.000
_cell.length_b   1.000
_cell.length_c   1.000
_cell.angle_alpha   90.00
_cell.angle_beta   90.00
_cell.angle_gamma   90.00
#
_symmetry.space_group_name_H-M   'P 1'
#
loop_
_entity.id
_entity.type
_entity.pdbx_description
1 polymer ?
#
loop_
_entity_poly.entity_id
_entity_poly.type
_entity_poly.pdbx_seq_one_letter_code
_entity_poly.pdbx_strand_id
1 'polypeptide(L)'
;MSYDGSAASSSPVNSEHQEVTDIPIATLIQHLVDAKKALSSVGTLWRANEIVSAAQSALGESVILTARTGFLRTGISQQVRLLEKVRSGIQVVYDDGQADFENVIRNLDNADDRLKKTMDTLRTTMVASALRPVDEKPRSLLDFIDENAIEATRSALKDTIDLAQSARSSFATSIRTFDTSRQSL
;
A
#
# COMPACT_ATOMS: atom_id res chain seq x y z
N MET A 1 33.17 21.67 90.89
CA MET A 1 34.59 21.26 90.76
C MET A 1 34.73 20.50 89.46
N SER A 2 35.52 20.87 88.47
CA SER A 2 36.30 22.07 88.16
C SER A 2 36.57 21.98 86.65
N TYR A 3 36.55 23.13 85.97
CA TYR A 3 36.95 23.29 84.58
C TYR A 3 38.48 23.30 84.50
N ASP A 4 39.07 22.61 83.51
CA ASP A 4 40.34 22.95 82.83
C ASP A 4 40.54 21.95 81.66
N GLY A 5 41.09 22.28 80.49
CA GLY A 5 41.80 23.48 80.10
C GLY A 5 41.85 23.67 78.59
N SER A 6 41.96 24.95 78.25
CA SER A 6 42.04 25.56 76.94
C SER A 6 43.20 25.04 76.08
N ALA A 7 42.89 24.71 74.82
CA ALA A 7 43.85 24.87 73.73
C ALA A 7 43.42 26.10 72.92
N ALA A 8 43.91 27.25 73.36
CA ALA A 8 43.92 28.46 72.57
C ALA A 8 44.96 28.29 71.45
N SER A 9 44.55 28.45 70.20
CA SER A 9 45.47 28.84 69.13
C SER A 9 44.77 29.89 68.27
N SER A 10 44.97 31.12 68.74
CA SER A 10 45.17 32.33 67.95
C SER A 10 44.35 32.45 66.67
N SER A 11 43.20 33.10 66.80
CA SER A 11 42.67 33.97 65.75
C SER A 11 43.79 34.88 65.24
N PRO A 12 43.99 35.03 63.91
CA PRO A 12 44.76 36.16 63.41
C PRO A 12 44.01 37.41 63.81
N VAL A 13 44.75 38.29 64.47
CA VAL A 13 44.28 39.55 65.00
C VAL A 13 43.78 40.42 63.85
N ASN A 14 42.66 41.10 64.11
CA ASN A 14 42.16 42.21 63.32
C ASN A 14 43.26 43.27 63.13
N SER A 15 43.61 43.54 61.88
CA SER A 15 44.32 44.70 61.33
C SER A 15 44.80 44.19 59.97
N GLU A 16 44.19 44.56 58.86
CA GLU A 16 44.33 45.88 58.30
C GLU A 16 42.99 46.31 57.69
N HIS A 17 42.55 47.53 58.01
CA HIS A 17 41.90 48.34 56.99
C HIS A 17 42.83 48.28 55.79
N GLN A 18 42.45 47.51 54.75
CA GLN A 18 43.11 47.58 53.47
C GLN A 18 42.87 49.02 53.00
N GLU A 19 43.79 49.90 53.38
CA GLU A 19 43.97 51.18 52.72
C GLU A 19 43.90 50.87 51.24
N VAL A 20 43.07 51.65 50.54
CA VAL A 20 43.08 51.75 49.10
C VAL A 20 44.48 52.21 48.73
N THR A 21 45.38 51.25 48.63
CA THR A 21 46.75 51.43 48.19
C THR A 21 46.61 51.92 46.77
N ASP A 22 47.17 53.09 46.50
CA ASP A 22 47.18 53.72 45.17
C ASP A 22 47.58 52.67 44.14
N ILE A 23 46.57 52.13 43.44
CA ILE A 23 46.77 51.11 42.43
C ILE A 23 47.63 51.78 41.37
N PRO A 24 48.86 51.29 41.11
CA PRO A 24 49.75 51.95 40.18
C PRO A 24 49.04 52.00 38.82
N ILE A 25 49.03 53.18 38.21
CA ILE A 25 48.31 53.47 36.97
C ILE A 25 48.59 52.43 35.87
N ALA A 26 49.81 51.89 35.83
CA ALA A 26 50.20 50.81 34.92
C ALA A 26 49.35 49.54 35.08
N THR A 27 49.02 49.14 36.30
CA THR A 27 48.18 47.98 36.60
C THR A 27 46.72 48.24 36.20
N LEU A 28 46.23 49.46 36.41
CA LEU A 28 44.87 49.84 35.99
C LEU A 28 44.75 49.86 34.46
N ILE A 29 45.77 50.37 33.76
CA ILE A 29 45.85 50.33 32.29
C ILE A 29 45.91 48.90 31.78
N GLN A 30 46.68 48.02 32.44
CA GLN A 30 46.76 46.61 32.05
C GLN A 30 45.41 45.92 32.19
N HIS A 31 44.71 46.10 33.32
CA HIS A 31 43.36 45.57 33.51
C HIS A 31 42.36 46.14 32.49
N LEU A 32 42.48 47.42 32.11
CA LEU A 32 41.60 48.04 31.12
C LEU A 32 41.88 47.50 29.71
N VAL A 33 43.14 47.28 29.35
CA VAL A 33 43.54 46.67 28.08
C VAL A 33 43.06 45.22 28.01
N ASP A 34 43.20 44.46 29.08
CA ASP A 34 42.75 43.07 29.14
C ASP A 34 41.21 42.98 29.14
N ALA A 35 40.52 43.89 29.82
CA ALA A 35 39.06 44.05 29.72
C ALA A 35 38.61 44.44 28.30
N LYS A 36 39.34 45.32 27.61
CA LYS A 36 39.07 45.69 26.21
C LYS A 36 39.26 44.49 25.27
N LYS A 37 40.32 43.69 25.45
CA LYS A 37 40.53 42.46 24.67
C LYS A 37 39.42 41.45 24.94
N ALA A 38 39.02 41.27 26.21
CA ALA A 38 37.92 40.40 26.59
C ALA A 38 36.59 40.88 25.95
N LEU A 39 36.31 42.18 25.96
CA LEU A 39 35.12 42.74 25.31
C LEU A 39 35.16 42.59 23.78
N SER A 40 36.33 42.74 23.17
CA SER A 40 36.52 42.48 21.74
C SER A 40 36.27 41.01 21.37
N SER A 41 36.54 40.07 22.29
CA SER A 41 36.25 38.65 22.08
C SER A 41 34.75 38.34 22.04
N VAL A 42 33.90 39.18 22.64
CA VAL A 42 32.44 39.05 22.62
C VAL A 42 31.88 39.09 21.19
N GLY A 43 32.50 39.87 20.29
CA GLY A 43 32.11 39.89 18.87
C GLY A 43 32.30 38.53 18.19
N THR A 44 33.35 37.80 18.55
CA THR A 44 33.58 36.43 18.03
C THR A 44 32.60 35.42 18.61
N LEU A 45 32.21 35.58 19.90
CA LEU A 45 31.18 34.76 20.53
C LEU A 45 29.80 34.98 19.89
N TRP A 46 29.47 36.22 19.53
CA TRP A 46 28.21 36.51 18.84
C TRP A 46 28.14 35.82 17.47
N ARG A 47 29.21 35.90 16.68
CA ARG A 47 29.30 35.20 15.39
C ARG A 47 29.27 33.68 15.55
N ALA A 48 29.92 33.14 16.57
CA ALA A 48 29.84 31.70 16.87
C ALA A 48 28.40 31.29 17.21
N ASN A 49 27.67 32.09 18.00
CA ASN A 49 26.29 31.82 18.34
C ASN A 49 25.35 31.87 17.12
N GLU A 50 25.57 32.82 16.21
CA GLU A 50 24.83 32.89 14.94
C GLU A 50 25.03 31.62 14.10
N ILE A 51 26.29 31.16 13.96
CA ILE A 51 26.62 29.92 13.23
C ILE A 51 25.96 28.72 13.90
N VAL A 52 26.03 28.60 15.23
CA VAL A 52 25.40 27.49 15.96
C VAL A 52 23.88 27.50 15.77
N SER A 53 23.26 28.67 15.84
CA SER A 53 21.81 28.81 15.64
C SER A 53 21.40 28.43 14.21
N ALA A 54 22.15 28.88 13.20
CA ALA A 54 21.94 28.49 11.81
C ALA A 54 22.13 26.98 11.59
N ALA A 55 23.17 26.39 12.18
CA ALA A 55 23.44 24.96 12.13
C ALA A 55 22.32 24.15 12.78
N GLN A 56 21.80 24.59 13.93
CA GLN A 56 20.66 23.95 14.59
C GLN A 56 19.39 24.01 13.74
N SER A 57 19.11 25.15 13.11
CA SER A 57 17.96 25.29 12.20
C SER A 57 18.08 24.34 11.00
N ALA A 58 19.23 24.34 10.33
CA ALA A 58 19.48 23.47 9.17
C ALA A 58 19.42 21.98 9.54
N LEU A 59 19.93 21.61 10.72
CA LEU A 59 19.84 20.24 11.22
C LEU A 59 18.38 19.86 11.52
N GLY A 60 17.59 20.76 12.10
CA GLY A 60 16.16 20.57 12.32
C GLY A 60 15.41 20.28 11.03
N GLU A 61 15.66 21.05 9.97
CA GLU A 61 15.07 20.83 8.64
C GLU A 61 15.51 19.49 8.02
N SER A 62 16.80 19.14 8.14
CA SER A 62 17.33 17.87 7.63
C SER A 62 16.71 16.67 8.32
N VAL A 63 16.52 16.73 9.64
CA VAL A 63 15.85 15.68 10.43
C VAL A 63 14.39 15.52 9.99
N ILE A 64 13.66 16.61 9.79
CA ILE A 64 12.28 16.57 9.30
C ILE A 64 12.22 15.95 7.90
N LEU A 65 13.11 16.35 6.98
CA LEU A 65 13.16 15.80 5.63
C LEU A 65 13.50 14.30 5.63
N THR A 66 14.43 13.88 6.49
CA THR A 66 14.81 12.48 6.66
C THR A 66 13.64 11.66 7.19
N ALA A 67 12.92 12.17 8.19
CA ALA A 67 11.72 11.52 8.73
C ALA A 67 10.62 11.38 7.65
N ARG A 68 10.36 12.43 6.88
CA ARG A 68 9.38 12.40 5.77
C ARG A 68 9.77 11.41 4.69
N THR A 69 11.04 11.40 4.28
CA THR A 69 11.55 10.46 3.29
C THR A 69 11.49 9.02 3.81
N GLY A 70 11.81 8.80 5.08
CA GLY A 70 11.70 7.49 5.73
C GLY A 70 10.26 6.97 5.78
N PHE A 71 9.30 7.83 6.12
CA PHE A 71 7.88 7.52 6.07
C PHE A 71 7.42 7.16 4.65
N LEU A 72 7.78 7.97 3.64
CA LEU A 72 7.43 7.71 2.24
C LEU A 72 8.00 6.39 1.74
N ARG A 73 9.29 6.11 2.03
CA ARG A 73 9.92 4.84 1.64
C ARG A 73 9.21 3.63 2.26
N THR A 74 8.84 3.74 3.52
CA THR A 74 8.11 2.68 4.22
C THR A 74 6.71 2.50 3.64
N GLY A 75 5.99 3.61 3.39
CA GLY A 75 4.68 3.61 2.76
C GLY A 75 4.69 2.98 1.37
N ILE A 76 5.64 3.37 0.51
CA ILE A 76 5.81 2.78 -0.83
C ILE A 76 6.07 1.28 -0.73
N SER A 77 6.97 0.85 0.17
CA SER A 77 7.25 -0.58 0.35
C SER A 77 6.02 -1.37 0.80
N GLN A 78 5.20 -0.79 1.67
CA GLN A 78 3.93 -1.40 2.09
C GLN A 78 2.93 -1.50 0.93
N GLN A 79 2.81 -0.45 0.12
CA GLN A 79 1.93 -0.44 -1.06
C GLN A 79 2.37 -1.47 -2.11
N VAL A 80 3.68 -1.61 -2.37
CA VAL A 80 4.19 -2.66 -3.25
C VAL A 80 3.81 -4.06 -2.76
N ARG A 81 3.99 -4.33 -1.47
CA ARG A 81 3.57 -5.62 -0.86
C ARG A 81 2.06 -5.84 -0.94
N LEU A 82 1.26 -4.77 -0.81
CA LEU A 82 -0.18 -4.86 -0.97
C LEU A 82 -0.56 -5.20 -2.41
N LEU A 83 0.06 -4.55 -3.39
CA LEU A 83 -0.15 -4.84 -4.81
C LEU A 83 0.23 -6.29 -5.17
N GLU A 84 1.30 -6.83 -4.60
CA GLU A 84 1.66 -8.25 -4.76
C GLU A 84 0.58 -9.19 -4.22
N LYS A 85 0.05 -8.89 -3.03
CA LYS A 85 -1.05 -9.67 -2.45
C LYS A 85 -2.31 -9.60 -3.31
N VAL A 86 -2.67 -8.40 -3.79
CA VAL A 86 -3.81 -8.21 -4.70
C VAL A 86 -3.59 -8.99 -6.00
N ARG A 87 -2.38 -8.97 -6.57
CA ARG A 87 -2.06 -9.74 -7.79
C ARG A 87 -2.21 -11.23 -7.59
N SER A 88 -1.70 -11.75 -6.47
CA SER A 88 -1.85 -13.15 -6.11
C SER A 88 -3.31 -13.52 -5.93
N GLY A 89 -4.10 -12.67 -5.27
CA GLY A 89 -5.54 -12.88 -5.12
C GLY A 89 -6.28 -12.91 -6.46
N ILE A 90 -5.98 -11.97 -7.36
CA ILE A 90 -6.53 -11.94 -8.71
C ILE A 90 -6.15 -13.20 -9.50
N GLN A 91 -4.92 -13.71 -9.35
CA GLN A 91 -4.49 -14.95 -10.01
C GLN A 91 -5.33 -16.14 -9.53
N VAL A 92 -5.51 -16.28 -8.22
CA VAL A 92 -6.31 -17.38 -7.66
C VAL A 92 -7.75 -17.31 -8.15
N VAL A 93 -8.37 -16.13 -8.13
CA VAL A 93 -9.75 -15.93 -8.64
C VAL A 93 -9.83 -16.21 -10.15
N TYR A 94 -8.79 -15.86 -10.90
CA TYR A 94 -8.73 -16.16 -12.33
C TYR A 94 -8.68 -17.66 -12.60
N ASP A 95 -7.80 -18.38 -11.90
CA ASP A 95 -7.60 -19.81 -12.09
C ASP A 95 -8.85 -20.60 -11.65
N ASP A 96 -9.46 -20.22 -10.53
CA ASP A 96 -10.72 -20.78 -10.02
C ASP A 96 -11.88 -20.52 -10.99
N GLY A 97 -12.05 -19.27 -11.42
CA GLY A 97 -13.07 -18.90 -12.40
C GLY A 97 -12.89 -19.59 -13.75
N GLN A 98 -11.65 -19.88 -14.16
CA GLN A 98 -11.36 -20.63 -15.39
C GLN A 98 -11.77 -22.10 -15.25
N ALA A 99 -11.50 -22.73 -14.10
CA ALA A 99 -11.90 -24.10 -13.82
C ALA A 99 -13.44 -24.23 -13.78
N ASP A 100 -14.11 -23.31 -13.09
CA ASP A 100 -15.57 -23.25 -13.03
C ASP A 100 -16.19 -23.05 -14.41
N PHE A 101 -15.63 -22.15 -15.22
CA PHE A 101 -16.10 -21.92 -16.58
C PHE A 101 -15.94 -23.17 -17.47
N GLU A 102 -14.82 -23.87 -17.37
CA GLU A 102 -14.61 -25.12 -18.11
C GLU A 102 -15.62 -26.19 -17.69
N ASN A 103 -15.95 -26.27 -16.40
CA ASN A 103 -17.01 -27.15 -15.91
C ASN A 103 -18.39 -26.75 -16.45
N VAL A 104 -18.70 -25.46 -16.49
CA VAL A 104 -19.96 -24.96 -17.05
C VAL A 104 -20.07 -25.28 -18.54
N ILE A 105 -19.03 -25.02 -19.35
CA ILE A 105 -19.02 -25.38 -20.78
C ILE A 105 -19.25 -26.89 -20.96
N ARG A 106 -18.53 -27.73 -20.21
CA ARG A 106 -18.71 -29.19 -20.31
C ARG A 106 -20.13 -29.63 -19.97
N ASN A 107 -20.74 -29.03 -18.95
CA ASN A 107 -22.13 -29.31 -18.59
C ASN A 107 -23.09 -28.85 -19.70
N LEU A 108 -22.77 -27.75 -20.37
CA LEU A 108 -23.52 -27.19 -21.48
C LEU A 108 -23.47 -28.08 -22.72
N ASP A 109 -22.28 -28.54 -23.10
CA ASP A 109 -22.07 -29.47 -24.22
C ASP A 109 -22.79 -30.80 -23.97
N ASN A 110 -22.70 -31.32 -22.74
CA ASN A 110 -23.45 -32.51 -22.33
C ASN A 110 -24.97 -32.31 -22.44
N ALA A 111 -25.47 -31.12 -22.13
CA ALA A 111 -26.89 -30.80 -22.28
C ALA A 111 -27.31 -30.71 -23.75
N ASP A 112 -26.51 -30.07 -24.62
CA ASP A 112 -26.74 -29.99 -26.06
C ASP A 112 -26.73 -31.39 -26.70
N ASP A 113 -25.80 -32.26 -26.31
CA ASP A 113 -25.75 -33.64 -26.82
C ASP A 113 -26.94 -34.49 -26.35
N ARG A 114 -27.40 -34.31 -25.11
CA ARG A 114 -28.64 -34.94 -24.63
C ARG A 114 -29.86 -34.44 -25.40
N LEU A 115 -29.91 -33.15 -25.71
CA LEU A 115 -30.99 -32.55 -26.49
C LEU A 115 -31.01 -33.12 -27.91
N LYS A 116 -29.86 -33.18 -28.60
CA LYS A 116 -29.74 -33.82 -29.93
C LYS A 116 -30.20 -35.27 -29.93
N LYS A 117 -29.74 -36.08 -28.97
CA LYS A 117 -30.16 -37.49 -28.84
C LYS A 117 -31.67 -37.62 -28.65
N THR A 118 -32.25 -36.74 -27.83
CA THR A 118 -33.71 -36.71 -27.61
C THR A 118 -34.44 -36.32 -28.90
N MET A 119 -33.93 -35.33 -29.63
CA MET A 119 -34.47 -34.89 -30.92
C MET A 119 -34.43 -36.01 -31.98
N ASP A 120 -33.32 -36.74 -32.08
CA ASP A 120 -33.17 -37.87 -33.00
C ASP A 120 -34.12 -39.02 -32.64
N THR A 121 -34.32 -39.27 -31.34
CA THR A 121 -35.29 -40.24 -30.85
C THR A 121 -36.72 -39.82 -31.23
N LEU A 122 -37.07 -38.55 -31.05
CA LEU A 122 -38.37 -38.01 -31.42
C LEU A 122 -38.61 -38.07 -32.94
N ARG A 123 -37.58 -37.79 -33.75
CA ARG A 123 -37.60 -37.93 -35.23
C ARG A 123 -37.86 -39.36 -35.69
N THR A 124 -37.21 -40.34 -35.05
CA THR A 124 -37.33 -41.76 -35.41
C THR A 124 -38.59 -42.42 -34.85
N THR A 125 -39.22 -41.83 -33.84
CA THR A 125 -40.45 -42.35 -33.24
C THR A 125 -41.68 -41.88 -34.01
N MET A 126 -42.25 -42.80 -34.79
CA MET A 126 -43.48 -42.58 -35.56
C MET A 126 -44.72 -42.66 -34.66
N VAL A 127 -45.69 -41.77 -34.88
CA VAL A 127 -46.97 -41.83 -34.16
C VAL A 127 -47.79 -43.03 -34.64
N ALA A 128 -48.22 -43.87 -33.69
CA ALA A 128 -48.99 -45.08 -33.93
C ALA A 128 -50.32 -44.79 -34.66
N SER A 129 -50.68 -45.64 -35.62
CA SER A 129 -51.84 -45.45 -36.51
C SER A 129 -53.18 -45.37 -35.78
N ALA A 130 -53.29 -45.93 -34.57
CA ALA A 130 -54.50 -45.88 -33.75
C ALA A 130 -54.80 -44.49 -33.15
N LEU A 131 -53.79 -43.62 -33.06
CA LEU A 131 -53.91 -42.24 -32.54
C LEU A 131 -54.07 -41.21 -33.67
N ARG A 132 -54.20 -41.65 -34.92
CA ARG A 132 -54.28 -40.77 -36.11
C ARG A 132 -55.69 -40.79 -36.69
N PRO A 133 -56.20 -39.64 -37.18
CA PRO A 133 -57.37 -39.61 -38.06
C PRO A 133 -57.12 -40.40 -39.35
N VAL A 134 -58.17 -41.03 -39.91
CA VAL A 134 -58.10 -42.01 -41.02
C VAL A 134 -57.45 -41.48 -42.31
N ASP A 135 -57.34 -40.17 -42.49
CA ASP A 135 -56.90 -39.52 -43.74
C ASP A 135 -55.54 -38.78 -43.64
N GLU A 136 -54.79 -38.97 -42.55
CA GLU A 136 -53.60 -38.14 -42.28
C GLU A 136 -52.26 -38.85 -42.57
N LYS A 137 -51.33 -38.14 -43.23
CA LYS A 137 -49.97 -38.63 -43.53
C LYS A 137 -49.21 -39.04 -42.26
N PRO A 138 -48.27 -40.00 -42.36
CA PRO A 138 -47.36 -40.34 -41.28
C PRO A 138 -46.49 -39.14 -40.86
N ARG A 139 -46.55 -38.82 -39.56
CA ARG A 139 -45.90 -37.73 -38.80
C ARG A 139 -45.16 -38.39 -37.64
N SER A 140 -44.00 -37.85 -37.32
CA SER A 140 -43.16 -38.24 -36.18
C SER A 140 -43.57 -37.43 -34.94
N LEU A 141 -43.19 -37.87 -33.74
CA LEU A 141 -43.39 -37.09 -32.51
C LEU A 141 -42.72 -35.71 -32.56
N LEU A 142 -41.68 -35.53 -33.40
CA LEU A 142 -41.04 -34.24 -33.56
C LEU A 142 -41.97 -33.16 -34.13
N ASP A 143 -42.91 -33.55 -34.99
CA ASP A 143 -43.84 -32.63 -35.68
C ASP A 143 -44.81 -31.90 -34.72
N PHE A 144 -44.84 -32.32 -33.45
CA PHE A 144 -45.64 -31.72 -32.38
C PHE A 144 -44.83 -30.78 -31.48
N ILE A 145 -43.55 -30.61 -31.77
CA ILE A 145 -42.62 -29.79 -30.98
C ILE A 145 -42.25 -28.57 -31.80
N ASP A 146 -42.21 -27.41 -31.15
CA ASP A 146 -41.75 -26.17 -31.79
C ASP A 146 -40.23 -26.19 -31.93
N GLU A 147 -39.76 -26.51 -33.13
CA GLU A 147 -38.33 -26.54 -33.45
C GLU A 147 -37.70 -25.13 -33.37
N ASN A 148 -38.48 -24.06 -33.51
CA ASN A 148 -37.98 -22.69 -33.37
C ASN A 148 -37.61 -22.37 -31.91
N ALA A 149 -38.39 -22.88 -30.96
CA ALA A 149 -38.07 -22.71 -29.53
C ALA A 149 -36.75 -23.41 -29.17
N ILE A 150 -36.49 -24.58 -29.75
CA ILE A 150 -35.26 -25.33 -29.53
C ILE A 150 -34.07 -24.60 -30.15
N GLU A 151 -34.18 -24.15 -31.40
CA GLU A 151 -33.09 -23.39 -32.04
C GLU A 151 -32.83 -22.06 -31.32
N ALA A 152 -33.86 -21.39 -30.80
CA ALA A 152 -33.70 -20.20 -29.97
C ALA A 152 -32.92 -20.49 -28.68
N THR A 153 -33.22 -21.62 -28.00
CA THR A 153 -32.44 -22.02 -26.81
C THR A 153 -30.98 -22.31 -27.15
N ARG A 154 -30.72 -22.93 -28.30
CA ARG A 154 -29.36 -23.23 -28.78
C ARG A 154 -28.59 -21.96 -29.16
N SER A 155 -29.26 -21.00 -29.80
CA SER A 155 -28.68 -19.70 -30.09
C SER A 155 -28.32 -18.95 -28.81
N ALA A 156 -29.25 -18.89 -27.83
CA ALA A 156 -28.99 -18.25 -26.55
C ALA A 156 -27.82 -18.93 -25.78
N LEU A 157 -27.71 -20.26 -25.91
CA LEU A 157 -26.57 -21.02 -25.39
C LEU A 157 -25.25 -20.56 -25.99
N LYS A 158 -25.21 -20.43 -27.31
CA LYS A 158 -24.02 -19.98 -28.04
C LYS A 158 -23.65 -18.54 -27.67
N ASP A 159 -24.64 -17.66 -27.60
CA ASP A 159 -24.45 -16.26 -27.23
C ASP A 159 -23.87 -16.12 -25.81
N THR A 160 -24.32 -16.95 -24.87
CA THR A 160 -23.78 -16.94 -23.50
C THR A 160 -22.33 -17.45 -23.43
N ILE A 161 -21.97 -18.47 -24.21
CA ILE A 161 -20.57 -18.92 -24.35
C ILE A 161 -19.70 -17.79 -24.94
N ASP A 162 -20.16 -17.15 -26.01
CA ASP A 162 -19.41 -16.08 -26.69
C ASP A 162 -19.22 -14.86 -25.77
N LEU A 163 -20.26 -14.47 -25.03
CA LEU A 163 -20.19 -13.41 -24.01
C LEU A 163 -19.16 -13.74 -22.93
N ALA A 164 -19.18 -14.97 -22.41
CA ALA A 164 -18.25 -15.40 -21.37
C ALA A 164 -16.80 -15.47 -21.88
N GLN A 165 -16.58 -15.93 -23.12
CA GLN A 165 -15.27 -15.94 -23.76
C GLN A 165 -14.72 -14.52 -23.97
N SER A 166 -15.59 -13.59 -24.36
CA SER A 166 -15.25 -12.16 -24.48
C SER A 166 -14.87 -11.55 -23.12
N ALA A 167 -15.68 -11.80 -22.09
CA ALA A 167 -15.39 -11.36 -20.73
C ALA A 167 -14.04 -11.90 -20.22
N ARG A 168 -13.73 -13.17 -20.50
CA ARG A 168 -12.43 -13.78 -20.16
C ARG A 168 -11.27 -13.08 -20.85
N SER A 169 -11.40 -12.79 -22.16
CA SER A 169 -10.37 -12.08 -22.91
C SER A 169 -10.11 -10.68 -22.37
N SER A 170 -11.19 -9.95 -22.06
CA SER A 170 -11.13 -8.63 -21.43
C SER A 170 -10.43 -8.69 -20.07
N PHE A 171 -10.80 -9.66 -19.22
CA PHE A 171 -10.19 -9.83 -17.91
C PHE A 171 -8.71 -10.22 -17.99
N ALA A 172 -8.33 -11.14 -18.87
CA ALA A 172 -6.92 -11.50 -19.10
C ALA A 172 -6.10 -10.30 -19.61
N THR A 173 -6.70 -9.43 -20.43
CA THR A 173 -6.07 -8.19 -20.87
C THR A 173 -5.89 -7.23 -19.69
N SER A 174 -6.91 -7.06 -18.85
CA SER A 174 -6.84 -6.25 -17.64
C SER A 174 -5.70 -6.69 -16.71
N ILE A 175 -5.57 -8.00 -16.47
CA ILE A 175 -4.46 -8.58 -15.69
C ILE A 175 -3.10 -8.23 -16.29
N ARG A 176 -2.92 -8.38 -17.61
CA ARG A 176 -1.65 -8.02 -18.28
C ARG A 176 -1.35 -6.53 -18.19
N THR A 177 -2.37 -5.68 -18.33
CA THR A 177 -2.18 -4.22 -18.19
C THR A 177 -1.80 -3.85 -16.76
N PHE A 178 -2.37 -4.52 -15.76
CA PHE A 178 -1.99 -4.37 -14.35
C PHE A 178 -0.54 -4.83 -14.10
N ASP A 179 -0.14 -5.98 -14.66
CA ASP A 179 1.24 -6.47 -14.53
C ASP A 179 2.26 -5.52 -15.20
N THR A 180 1.89 -4.93 -16.33
CA THR A 180 2.71 -3.94 -17.04
C THR A 180 2.84 -2.64 -16.25
N SER A 181 1.73 -2.12 -15.72
CA SER A 181 1.77 -0.89 -14.92
C SER A 181 2.56 -1.08 -13.62
N ARG A 182 2.45 -2.25 -12.99
CA ARG A 182 3.26 -2.62 -11.82
C ARG A 182 4.75 -2.70 -12.14
N GLN A 183 5.14 -3.19 -13.31
CA GLN A 183 6.54 -3.27 -13.71
C GLN A 183 7.15 -1.90 -14.04
N SER A 184 6.30 -0.91 -14.36
CA SER A 184 6.73 0.48 -14.63
C SER A 184 6.87 1.36 -13.37
N LEU A 185 6.44 0.86 -12.20
CA LEU A 185 6.58 1.51 -10.89
C LEU A 185 7.89 1.10 -10.21
#